data_AF-A0A1B9SMG3-F1
#
_entry.id   AF-A0A1B9SMG3-F1
#
_cell.length_a   1.000
_cell.length_b   1.000
_cell.length_c   1.000
_cell.angle_alpha   90.00
_cell.angle_beta   90.00
_cell.angle_gamma   90.00
#
_symmetry.space_group_name_H-M   'P 1'
#
loop_
_entity.id
_entity.type
_entity.pdbx_description
1 polymer ?
#
loop_
_entity_poly.entity_id
_entity_poly.type
_entity_poly.pdbx_seq_one_letter_code
_entity_poly.pdbx_strand_id
1 'polypeptide(L)' 'MFHTPISLLEDIELVIGAVTQWCAENGSDIDSAEGRRAVKAAVDIVQTYKDKAAVLRELEIKLAF' A
#
# COMPACT_ATOMS: atom_id res chain seq x y z
N MET A 1 6.72 12.69 14.98
CA MET A 1 7.82 11.92 14.36
C MET A 1 8.22 12.71 13.11
N PHE A 2 9.46 13.22 13.02
CA PHE A 2 9.87 13.98 11.84
C PHE A 2 10.28 12.99 10.75
N HIS A 3 9.56 12.98 9.63
CA HIS A 3 9.97 12.21 8.45
C HIS A 3 11.12 12.94 7.76
N THR A 4 12.24 12.24 7.58
CA THR A 4 13.31 12.70 6.71
C THR A 4 12.89 12.46 5.25
N PRO A 5 13.34 13.28 4.29
CA PRO A 5 12.95 13.15 2.87
C PRO A 5 13.22 11.75 2.28
N ILE A 6 14.24 11.06 2.78
CA ILE A 6 14.61 9.70 2.35
C ILE A 6 13.55 8.68 2.77
N SER A 7 13.05 8.76 4.02
CA SER A 7 11.98 7.87 4.50
C SER A 7 10.69 8.05 3.69
N LEU A 8 10.38 9.26 3.25
CA LEU A 8 9.18 9.56 2.45
C LEU A 8 9.23 8.93 1.06
N LEU A 9 10.41 8.89 0.44
CA LEU A 9 10.59 8.26 -0.88
C LEU A 9 10.42 6.74 -0.80
N GLU A 10 11.06 6.11 0.20
CA GLU A 10 10.94 4.68 0.46
C GLU A 10 9.49 4.27 0.75
N ASP A 11 8.78 5.08 1.55
CA ASP A 11 7.36 4.86 1.87
C ASP A 11 6.47 4.94 0.61
N ILE A 12 6.75 5.89 -0.30
CA ILE A 12 6.02 6.03 -1.57
C ILE A 12 6.28 4.84 -2.50
N GLU A 13 7.54 4.43 -2.66
CA GLU A 13 7.90 3.27 -3.50
C GLU A 13 7.25 1.98 -2.98
N LEU A 14 7.15 1.85 -1.66
CA LEU A 14 6.53 0.71 -1.01
C LEU A 14 5.01 0.69 -1.22
N VAL A 15 4.34 1.84 -1.07
CA VAL A 15 2.91 1.99 -1.38
C VAL A 15 2.63 1.68 -2.85
N ILE A 16 3.38 2.28 -3.78
CA ILE A 16 3.18 2.08 -5.22
C ILE A 16 3.40 0.61 -5.58
N GLY A 17 4.47 -0.01 -5.08
CA GLY A 17 4.79 -1.42 -5.35
C GLY A 17 3.71 -2.38 -4.84
N ALA A 18 3.25 -2.19 -3.59
CA ALA A 18 2.23 -3.04 -2.99
C ALA A 18 0.87 -2.92 -3.69
N VAL A 19 0.45 -1.69 -4.01
CA VAL A 19 -0.83 -1.43 -4.68
C VAL A 19 -0.80 -1.95 -6.12
N THR A 20 0.31 -1.74 -6.85
CA THR A 20 0.45 -2.21 -8.23
C THR A 20 0.37 -3.74 -8.29
N GLN A 21 1.05 -4.42 -7.36
CA GLN A 21 0.99 -5.88 -7.27
C GLN A 21 -0.42 -6.36 -6.95
N TRP A 22 -1.07 -5.78 -5.94
CA TRP A 22 -2.44 -6.15 -5.57
C TRP A 22 -3.44 -5.93 -6.72
N CYS A 23 -3.31 -4.80 -7.43
CA CYS A 23 -4.13 -4.49 -8.61
C CYS A 23 -3.96 -5.54 -9.72
N ALA A 24 -2.71 -5.94 -10.00
CA ALA A 24 -2.41 -6.98 -10.99
C ALA A 24 -3.01 -8.34 -10.61
N GLU A 25 -2.92 -8.73 -9.32
CA GLU A 25 -3.46 -9.99 -8.81
C GLU A 25 -5.00 -10.02 -8.79
N ASN A 26 -5.64 -8.87 -8.54
CA ASN A 26 -7.09 -8.74 -8.43
C ASN A 26 -7.76 -8.27 -9.74
N GLY A 27 -6.99 -8.14 -10.84
CA GLY A 27 -7.51 -7.67 -12.13
C GLY A 27 -8.15 -6.28 -12.06
N SER A 28 -7.69 -5.44 -11.13
CA SER A 28 -8.25 -4.11 -10.85
C SER A 28 -7.33 -3.01 -11.38
N ASP A 29 -7.90 -1.90 -11.83
CA ASP A 29 -7.14 -0.71 -12.21
C ASP A 29 -6.80 0.13 -10.96
N ILE A 30 -5.63 0.77 -10.90
CA ILE A 30 -5.25 1.63 -9.76
C ILE A 30 -6.20 2.83 -9.59
N ASP A 31 -6.75 3.33 -10.70
CA ASP A 31 -7.72 4.43 -10.74
C ASP A 31 -9.16 3.93 -10.54
N SER A 32 -9.39 2.63 -10.35
CA SER A 32 -10.70 2.09 -9.98
C SER A 32 -11.08 2.44 -8.53
N ALA A 33 -12.33 2.19 -8.14
CA ALA A 33 -12.76 2.40 -6.76
C ALA A 33 -12.01 1.45 -5.79
N GLU A 34 -11.72 0.24 -6.24
CA GLU A 34 -10.96 -0.80 -5.56
C GLU A 34 -9.49 -0.41 -5.45
N GLY A 35 -8.89 0.04 -6.55
CA GLY A 35 -7.51 0.54 -6.58
C GLY A 35 -7.28 1.71 -5.63
N ARG A 36 -8.16 2.72 -5.64
CA ARG A 36 -8.08 3.85 -4.69
C ARG A 36 -8.26 3.42 -3.23
N ARG A 37 -9.08 2.40 -2.97
CA ARG A 37 -9.23 1.81 -1.63
C ARG A 37 -7.94 1.10 -1.20
N ALA A 38 -7.31 0.36 -2.10
CA ALA A 38 -6.02 -0.28 -1.87
C ALA A 38 -4.92 0.75 -1.60
N VAL A 39 -4.86 1.87 -2.34
CA VAL A 39 -3.92 2.98 -2.08
C VAL A 39 -4.09 3.52 -0.66
N LYS A 40 -5.34 3.83 -0.26
CA LYS A 40 -5.60 4.35 1.07
C LYS A 40 -5.16 3.36 2.16
N ALA A 41 -5.52 2.09 1.99
CA ALA A 41 -5.12 1.05 2.93
C ALA A 41 -3.59 0.92 3.02
N ALA A 42 -2.88 0.92 1.89
CA ALA A 42 -1.43 0.82 1.84
C ALA A 42 -0.75 2.01 2.54
N VAL A 43 -1.23 3.25 2.31
CA VAL A 43 -0.72 4.45 2.99
C VAL A 43 -0.93 4.36 4.50
N ASP A 44 -2.14 4.00 4.95
CA ASP A 44 -2.45 3.85 6.38
C ASP A 44 -1.53 2.80 7.01
N ILE A 45 -1.25 1.70 6.31
CA ILE A 45 -0.40 0.63 6.82
C ILE A 45 1.07 1.06 6.84
N VAL A 46 1.61 1.70 5.79
CA VAL A 46 3.01 2.18 5.77
C VAL A 46 3.28 3.22 6.85
N GLN A 47 2.33 4.12 7.08
CA GLN A 47 2.43 5.10 8.17
C GLN A 47 2.39 4.46 9.56
N THR A 48 1.78 3.28 9.69
CA THR A 48 1.66 2.53 10.96
C THR A 48 2.78 1.50 11.15
N TYR A 49 3.22 0.87 10.07
CA TYR A 49 4.15 -0.26 10.01
C TYR A 49 5.14 -0.03 8.86
N LYS A 50 6.39 0.32 9.18
CA LYS A 50 7.44 0.62 8.18
C LYS A 50 8.02 -0.60 7.46
N ASP A 51 7.29 -1.71 7.36
CA ASP A 51 7.78 -2.97 6.77
C ASP A 51 6.87 -3.44 5.64
N LYS A 52 7.44 -3.63 4.45
CA LYS A 52 6.76 -4.08 3.23
C LYS A 52 6.04 -5.41 3.42
N ALA A 53 6.63 -6.35 4.15
CA ALA A 53 6.03 -7.66 4.38
C ALA A 53 4.79 -7.54 5.29
N ALA A 54 4.84 -6.64 6.27
CA ALA A 54 3.69 -6.32 7.12
C ALA A 54 2.59 -5.62 6.31
N VAL A 55 2.96 -4.72 5.40
CA VAL A 55 2.01 -4.01 4.52
C VAL A 55 1.24 -4.95 3.61
N LEU A 56 1.94 -5.88 2.95
CA LEU A 56 1.30 -6.88 2.09
C LEU A 56 0.32 -7.76 2.87
N ARG A 57 0.74 -8.29 4.03
CA ARG A 57 -0.11 -9.14 4.86
C ARG A 57 -1.37 -8.43 5.34
N GLU A 58 -1.26 -7.16 5.74
CA GLU A 58 -2.41 -6.37 6.20
C GLU A 58 -3.34 -5.97 5.05
N LEU A 59 -2.80 -5.73 3.85
CA LEU A 59 -3.61 -5.51 2.64
C LEU A 59 -4.42 -6.75 2.30
N GLU A 60 -3.82 -7.94 2.34
CA GLU A 60 -4.53 -9.20 2.14
C GLU A 60 -5.66 -9.40 3.16
N ILE A 61 -5.41 -9.10 4.44
CA ILE A 61 -6.42 -9.23 5.50
C ILE A 61 -7.57 -8.23 5.35
N LYS A 62 -7.28 -6.96 5.00
CA LYS A 62 -8.28 -5.89 4.92
C LYS A 62 -9.09 -5.88 3.62
N LEU A 63 -8.54 -6.45 2.55
CA LEU A 63 -9.16 -6.49 1.22
C LEU A 63 -9.71 -7.87 0.87
N ALA A 64 -9.50 -8.87 1.73
CA ALA A 64 -10.24 -10.13 1.68
C ALA A 64 -11.73 -9.86 1.96
N PHE A 65 -12.55 -10.04 0.93
CA PHE A 65 -13.99 -10.23 1.04
C PHE A 65 -14.30 -11.72 1.27
#